data_AF-A0A1J4KFV7-F1
#
_entry.id   AF-A0A1J4KFV7-F1
#
_cell.length_a   1.000
_cell.length_b   1.000
_cell.length_c   1.000
_cell.angle_alpha   90.00
_cell.angle_beta   90.00
_cell.angle_gamma   90.00
#
_symmetry.space_group_name_H-M   'P 1'
#
loop_
_entity.id
_entity.type
_entity.pdbx_description
1 polymer ?
#
loop_
_entity_poly.entity_id
_entity_poly.type
_entity_poly.pdbx_seq_one_letter_code
_entity_poly.pdbx_strand_id
1 'polypeptide(L)'
;MYSKIQQIKSFKMDQGFLIHETSALNDHSADKIFDKITEIEKSVCKLRAETADLQRLKSQSQIYLQMYQNDYESLKSLYKTLKDRMNAFDVMNNLPGSYQNDYSKSDLAENKNFFNKQNNYNNGNYAQQQNQMESMQTMQIASASGNSLSHIELQWDIMSNDKFYNKSTVHLRYALNTSSVLCSVQFDSTGKRFAFADGRTVFLINTADGSLLSSFDIPHILSQTEIHTRALCFSPDDNYILISATNNSIIVFSIPNRSLAVTLKEHTGLVSSLLFLPDGKLLSGGFDGTLCIWDLKTCALVNKIQHGSTEEAKRDKSDLIISLAMAYDQSFVAVGFMNGSVGIYEPSFSQPMNTFNAHTEFMLNVSTANKSLLLATSSHDNSTKLWSLRGVASCKHTLLGHTNCVLTSSFSNDDSILFTGSKDENIKAWDVKTGNLLFTLTAHKNTLFEVDHHPLEKCFVTCSGDGIVCLWDYTSKK
;
A
#
# COMPACT_ATOMS: atom_id res chain seq x y z
N MET A 1 34.59 -29.74 20.60
CA MET A 1 35.51 -29.69 19.44
C MET A 1 36.50 -28.54 19.55
N TYR A 2 36.02 -27.30 19.77
CA TYR A 2 36.87 -26.11 19.90
C TYR A 2 37.94 -26.20 21.02
N SER A 3 37.62 -26.78 22.19
CA SER A 3 38.61 -26.95 23.27
C SER A 3 39.67 -28.03 22.99
N LYS A 4 39.33 -29.07 22.21
CA LYS A 4 40.30 -30.08 21.74
C LYS A 4 41.25 -29.51 20.68
N ILE A 5 40.79 -28.57 19.87
CA ILE A 5 41.61 -27.88 18.85
C ILE A 5 42.60 -26.91 19.49
N GLN A 6 42.20 -26.23 20.58
CA GLN A 6 43.09 -25.38 21.38
C GLN A 6 44.19 -26.19 22.10
N GLN A 7 43.86 -27.38 22.63
CA GLN A 7 44.85 -28.28 23.24
C GLN A 7 45.89 -28.81 22.24
N ILE A 8 45.53 -28.99 20.96
CA ILE A 8 46.47 -29.43 19.92
C ILE A 8 47.40 -28.29 19.50
N LYS A 9 46.92 -27.03 19.53
CA LYS A 9 47.75 -25.85 19.26
C LYS A 9 48.76 -25.58 20.38
N SER A 10 48.40 -25.79 21.65
CA SER A 10 49.33 -25.62 22.77
C SER A 10 50.40 -26.72 22.80
N PHE A 11 50.07 -27.95 22.38
CA PHE A 11 51.03 -29.06 22.34
C PHE A 11 52.14 -28.90 21.29
N LYS A 12 51.92 -28.06 20.25
CA LYS A 12 52.91 -27.80 19.19
C LYS A 12 53.94 -26.72 19.53
N MET A 13 53.74 -25.92 20.59
CA MET A 13 54.65 -24.83 20.93
C MET A 13 55.77 -25.21 21.91
N ASP A 14 55.67 -26.32 22.64
CA ASP A 14 56.56 -26.63 23.77
C ASP A 14 57.68 -27.66 23.51
N GLN A 15 57.84 -28.20 22.30
CA GLN A 15 58.96 -29.10 21.99
C GLN A 15 59.69 -28.71 20.70
N GLY A 16 60.69 -27.83 20.84
CA GLY A 16 61.82 -27.82 19.94
C GLY A 16 62.81 -28.90 20.36
N PHE A 17 62.98 -29.97 19.58
CA PHE A 17 64.28 -30.57 19.23
C PHE A 17 64.10 -31.73 18.23
N LEU A 18 64.87 -31.64 17.14
CA LEU A 18 65.36 -32.67 16.21
C LEU A 18 64.49 -33.91 15.94
N ILE A 19 63.86 -33.97 14.75
CA ILE A 19 63.88 -35.19 13.93
C ILE A 19 64.12 -34.78 12.47
N HIS A 20 65.20 -35.32 11.91
CA HIS A 20 65.62 -35.24 10.51
C HIS A 20 64.58 -35.89 9.58
N GLU A 21 64.45 -35.29 8.39
CA GLU A 21 64.03 -35.92 7.12
C GLU A 21 62.77 -36.79 7.17
N THR A 22 61.60 -36.18 6.92
CA THR A 22 60.46 -36.71 6.12
C THR A 22 59.26 -35.77 6.23
N SER A 23 59.24 -34.63 5.54
CA SER A 23 58.04 -33.74 5.63
C SER A 23 57.75 -32.84 4.43
N ALA A 24 58.22 -33.14 3.22
CA ALA A 24 57.87 -32.35 2.02
C ALA A 24 56.65 -32.88 1.23
N LEU A 25 56.07 -34.02 1.62
CA LEU A 25 54.97 -34.68 0.90
C LEU A 25 53.59 -34.59 1.60
N ASN A 26 53.51 -34.02 2.81
CA ASN A 26 52.28 -33.97 3.61
C ASN A 26 51.64 -32.57 3.75
N ASP A 27 52.30 -31.48 3.34
CA ASP A 27 51.72 -30.13 3.47
C ASP A 27 50.58 -29.89 2.46
N HIS A 28 50.71 -30.41 1.24
CA HIS A 28 49.72 -30.19 0.20
C HIS A 28 48.40 -30.97 0.41
N SER A 29 48.44 -32.04 1.21
CA SER A 29 47.24 -32.77 1.63
C SER A 29 46.57 -32.12 2.83
N ALA A 30 47.35 -31.51 3.75
CA ALA A 30 46.84 -30.76 4.89
C ALA A 30 46.09 -29.49 4.47
N ASP A 31 46.61 -28.74 3.48
CA ASP A 31 45.95 -27.53 2.96
C ASP A 31 44.63 -27.86 2.26
N LYS A 32 44.58 -28.94 1.45
CA LYS A 32 43.33 -29.41 0.83
C LYS A 32 42.29 -29.87 1.84
N ILE A 33 42.73 -30.38 3.00
CA ILE A 33 41.82 -30.73 4.10
C ILE A 33 41.29 -29.45 4.75
N PHE A 34 42.13 -28.44 4.95
CA PHE A 34 41.72 -27.14 5.49
C PHE A 34 40.71 -26.41 4.59
N ASP A 35 40.92 -26.40 3.27
CA ASP A 35 40.00 -25.81 2.31
C ASP A 35 38.63 -26.49 2.31
N LYS A 36 38.60 -27.83 2.43
CA LYS A 36 37.35 -28.56 2.57
C LYS A 36 36.66 -28.28 3.90
N ILE A 37 37.41 -28.09 4.99
CA ILE A 37 36.84 -27.74 6.29
C ILE A 37 36.19 -26.36 6.24
N THR A 38 36.84 -25.35 5.63
CA THR A 38 36.26 -24.00 5.47
C THR A 38 35.05 -23.99 4.54
N GLU A 39 35.05 -24.80 3.48
CA GLU A 39 33.87 -24.98 2.61
C GLU A 39 32.68 -25.61 3.36
N ILE A 40 32.96 -26.62 4.20
CA ILE A 40 31.95 -27.23 5.09
C ILE A 40 31.44 -26.22 6.11
N GLU A 41 32.30 -25.42 6.74
CA GLU A 41 31.91 -24.38 7.69
C GLU A 41 30.98 -23.34 7.05
N LYS A 42 31.30 -22.89 5.82
CA LYS A 42 30.46 -21.96 5.06
C LYS A 42 29.09 -22.56 4.73
N SER A 43 29.07 -23.84 4.36
CA SER A 43 27.84 -24.59 4.08
C SER A 43 26.98 -24.76 5.34
N VAL A 44 27.59 -25.04 6.49
CA VAL A 44 26.90 -25.13 7.79
C VAL A 44 26.33 -23.79 8.23
N CYS A 45 27.05 -22.68 8.01
CA CYS A 45 26.52 -21.33 8.27
C CYS A 45 25.31 -21.00 7.40
N LYS A 46 25.35 -21.37 6.11
CA LYS A 46 24.21 -21.17 5.20
C LYS A 46 22.99 -21.98 5.64
N LEU A 47 23.18 -23.26 5.98
CA LEU A 47 22.11 -24.11 6.49
C LEU A 47 21.53 -23.58 7.81
N ARG A 48 22.35 -23.03 8.71
CA ARG A 48 21.85 -22.41 9.95
C ARG A 48 20.99 -21.17 9.68
N ALA A 49 21.35 -20.33 8.71
CA ALA A 49 20.54 -19.19 8.30
C ALA A 49 19.19 -19.65 7.70
N GLU A 50 19.21 -20.61 6.78
CA GLU A 50 18.00 -21.20 6.21
C GLU A 50 17.10 -21.84 7.29
N THR A 51 17.70 -22.48 8.31
CA THR A 51 16.95 -23.06 9.43
C THR A 51 16.29 -21.99 10.29
N ALA A 52 16.96 -20.85 10.52
CA ALA A 52 16.41 -19.72 11.25
C ALA A 52 15.24 -19.06 10.50
N ASP A 53 15.37 -18.92 9.18
CA ASP A 53 14.28 -18.40 8.33
C ASP A 53 13.08 -19.34 8.31
N LEU A 54 13.30 -20.66 8.23
CA LEU A 54 12.23 -21.65 8.34
C LEU A 54 11.55 -21.63 9.72
N GLN A 55 12.30 -21.42 10.81
CA GLN A 55 11.72 -21.24 12.14
C GLN A 55 10.86 -19.98 12.21
N ARG A 56 11.32 -18.86 11.64
CA ARG A 56 10.53 -17.61 11.56
C ARG A 56 9.26 -17.80 10.75
N LEU A 57 9.33 -18.48 9.60
CA LEU A 57 8.18 -18.78 8.76
C LEU A 57 7.17 -19.70 9.49
N LYS A 58 7.66 -20.67 10.26
CA LYS A 58 6.84 -21.53 11.11
C LYS A 58 6.15 -20.76 12.23
N SER A 59 6.83 -19.81 12.88
CA SER A 59 6.22 -18.94 13.89
C SER A 59 5.11 -18.08 13.27
N GLN A 60 5.35 -17.52 12.09
CA GLN A 60 4.33 -16.76 11.36
C GLN A 60 3.12 -17.63 10.99
N SER A 61 3.33 -18.85 10.48
CA SER A 61 2.22 -19.74 10.12
C SER A 61 1.39 -20.18 11.34
N GLN A 62 2.01 -20.32 12.51
CA GLN A 62 1.30 -20.57 13.77
C GLN A 62 0.42 -19.39 14.20
N ILE A 63 0.91 -18.16 14.05
CA ILE A 63 0.12 -16.95 14.32
C ILE A 63 -1.09 -16.88 13.39
N TYR A 64 -0.89 -17.12 12.08
CA TYR A 64 -1.99 -17.16 11.12
C TYR A 64 -3.02 -18.23 11.46
N LEU A 65 -2.58 -19.44 11.83
CA LEU A 65 -3.49 -20.51 12.22
C LEU A 65 -4.33 -20.12 13.44
N GLN A 66 -3.74 -19.43 14.42
CA GLN A 66 -4.44 -18.97 15.61
C GLN A 66 -5.45 -17.86 15.29
N MET A 67 -5.13 -16.96 14.35
CA MET A 67 -6.07 -15.97 13.84
C MET A 67 -7.27 -16.64 13.15
N TYR A 68 -7.02 -17.60 12.26
CA TYR A 68 -8.10 -18.34 11.59
C TYR A 68 -9.01 -19.10 12.56
N GLN A 69 -8.45 -19.64 13.65
CA GLN A 69 -9.25 -20.28 14.70
C GLN A 69 -10.13 -19.27 15.45
N ASN A 70 -9.60 -18.08 15.76
CA ASN A 70 -10.37 -17.01 16.41
C ASN A 70 -11.49 -16.48 15.51
N ASP A 71 -11.22 -16.32 14.21
CA ASP A 71 -12.20 -15.88 13.22
C ASP A 71 -13.31 -16.93 13.05
N TYR A 72 -12.94 -18.21 13.02
CA TYR A 72 -13.90 -19.32 12.96
C TYR A 72 -14.86 -19.33 14.15
N GLU A 73 -14.35 -19.19 15.38
CA GLU A 73 -15.21 -19.16 16.58
C GLU A 73 -16.08 -17.90 16.63
N SER A 74 -15.56 -16.76 16.16
CA SER A 74 -16.34 -15.51 16.04
C SER A 74 -17.49 -15.67 15.05
N LEU A 75 -17.22 -16.25 13.88
CA LEU A 75 -18.22 -16.50 12.85
C LEU A 75 -19.29 -17.51 13.31
N LYS A 76 -18.88 -18.55 14.04
CA LYS A 76 -19.77 -19.56 14.62
C LYS A 76 -20.70 -18.95 15.69
N SER A 77 -20.19 -18.04 16.52
CA SER A 77 -20.99 -17.27 17.48
C SER A 77 -22.01 -16.36 16.79
N LEU A 78 -21.58 -15.66 15.73
CA LEU A 78 -22.45 -14.80 14.93
C LEU A 78 -23.56 -15.61 14.24
N TYR A 79 -23.21 -16.75 13.65
CA TYR A 79 -24.16 -17.68 13.04
C TYR A 79 -25.19 -18.20 14.04
N LYS A 80 -24.76 -18.57 15.26
CA LYS A 80 -25.68 -18.98 16.33
C LYS A 80 -26.65 -17.86 16.70
N THR A 81 -26.15 -16.64 16.88
CA THR A 81 -26.96 -15.46 17.19
C THR A 81 -27.99 -15.16 16.10
N LEU A 82 -27.60 -15.26 14.83
CA LEU A 82 -28.49 -15.07 13.69
C LEU A 82 -29.55 -16.17 13.60
N LYS A 83 -29.16 -17.43 13.83
CA LYS A 83 -30.07 -18.58 13.84
C LYS A 83 -31.10 -18.47 14.97
N ASP A 84 -30.68 -18.06 16.17
CA ASP A 84 -31.57 -17.83 17.30
C ASP A 84 -32.56 -16.69 17.02
N ARG A 85 -32.11 -15.61 16.36
CA ARG A 85 -32.99 -14.51 15.91
C ARG A 85 -33.98 -14.93 14.83
N MET A 86 -33.56 -15.77 13.89
CA MET A 86 -34.41 -16.28 12.81
C MET A 86 -35.49 -17.23 13.36
N ASN A 87 -35.11 -18.11 14.29
CA ASN A 87 -36.08 -18.97 14.99
C ASN A 87 -37.07 -18.16 15.84
N ALA A 88 -36.62 -17.09 16.50
CA ALA A 88 -37.50 -16.19 17.25
C ALA A 88 -38.49 -15.43 16.34
N PHE A 89 -38.07 -15.13 15.10
CA PHE A 89 -38.92 -14.51 14.09
C PHE A 89 -39.96 -15.49 13.51
N ASP A 90 -39.58 -16.74 13.28
CA ASP A 90 -40.50 -17.79 12.82
C ASP A 90 -41.54 -18.19 13.89
N VAL A 91 -41.20 -18.07 15.18
CA VAL A 91 -42.16 -18.28 16.29
C VAL A 91 -43.17 -17.13 16.38
N MET A 92 -42.78 -15.89 16.04
CA MET A 92 -43.72 -14.76 15.98
C MET A 92 -44.70 -14.84 14.79
N ASN A 93 -44.29 -15.47 13.69
CA ASN A 93 -45.11 -15.56 12.47
C ASN A 93 -45.99 -16.82 12.37
N ASN A 94 -45.87 -17.77 13.32
CA ASN A 94 -46.66 -19.01 13.36
C ASN A 94 -47.71 -19.03 14.48
N LEU A 95 -48.47 -17.94 14.64
CA LEU A 95 -49.75 -17.97 15.36
C LEU A 95 -50.90 -18.05 14.35
N PRO A 96 -51.76 -19.09 14.37
CA PRO A 96 -52.90 -19.16 13.46
C PRO A 96 -53.96 -18.14 13.88
N GLY A 97 -54.31 -17.26 12.95
CA GLY A 97 -55.39 -16.28 13.16
C GLY A 97 -56.75 -16.96 13.26
N SER A 98 -57.59 -16.44 14.16
CA SER A 98 -59.04 -16.54 13.99
C SER A 98 -59.78 -15.40 14.73
N TYR A 99 -60.73 -14.85 13.98
CA TYR A 99 -61.94 -14.10 14.35
C TYR A 99 -61.98 -12.57 14.44
N GLN A 100 -62.93 -12.07 13.64
CA GLN A 100 -63.47 -10.73 13.47
C GLN A 100 -64.17 -10.19 14.74
N ASN A 101 -64.14 -8.86 14.84
CA ASN A 101 -65.17 -7.92 15.33
C ASN A 101 -66.23 -8.45 16.31
N ASP A 102 -66.25 -7.89 17.54
CA ASP A 102 -67.29 -6.92 17.90
C ASP A 102 -67.00 -6.16 19.21
N TYR A 103 -67.50 -4.93 19.22
CA TYR A 103 -67.46 -3.84 20.19
C TYR A 103 -67.39 -4.18 21.70
N SER A 104 -66.55 -3.46 22.45
CA SER A 104 -67.00 -2.61 23.57
C SER A 104 -65.87 -1.76 24.17
N LYS A 105 -66.30 -0.64 24.77
CA LYS A 105 -65.56 0.45 25.42
C LYS A 105 -64.64 -0.04 26.55
N SER A 106 -63.69 0.86 26.90
CA SER A 106 -62.64 0.83 27.94
C SER A 106 -61.39 0.06 27.48
N ASP A 107 -60.27 0.67 27.10
CA ASP A 107 -59.56 1.74 27.79
C ASP A 107 -58.77 2.64 26.83
N LEU A 108 -59.31 3.83 26.62
CA LEU A 108 -58.63 4.98 26.02
C LEU A 108 -57.78 5.65 27.11
N ALA A 109 -56.70 5.00 27.57
CA ALA A 109 -55.83 5.61 28.59
C ALA A 109 -54.40 5.08 28.66
N GLU A 110 -53.76 4.61 27.58
CA GLU A 110 -52.32 4.29 27.66
C GLU A 110 -51.64 4.20 26.28
N ASN A 111 -51.46 5.34 25.60
CA ASN A 111 -50.36 5.54 24.64
C ASN A 111 -50.26 7.00 24.13
N LYS A 112 -50.17 7.93 25.09
CA LYS A 112 -49.69 9.31 24.85
C LYS A 112 -48.42 9.62 25.67
N ASN A 113 -47.63 8.60 26.01
CA ASN A 113 -46.41 8.72 26.82
C ASN A 113 -45.19 8.02 26.18
N PHE A 114 -44.79 8.44 24.98
CA PHE A 114 -43.41 8.22 24.49
C PHE A 114 -42.75 9.49 23.91
N PHE A 115 -43.49 10.60 23.83
CA PHE A 115 -42.97 11.95 23.62
C PHE A 115 -43.26 12.78 24.87
N ASN A 116 -42.35 12.70 25.86
CA ASN A 116 -42.16 13.58 27.04
C ASN A 116 -41.78 12.77 28.28
N LYS A 117 -40.52 12.34 28.35
CA LYS A 117 -39.87 11.98 29.62
C LYS A 117 -38.34 11.99 29.49
N GLN A 118 -37.79 13.19 29.38
CA GLN A 118 -36.54 13.57 30.04
C GLN A 118 -36.43 15.09 30.04
N ASN A 119 -37.39 15.73 30.73
CA ASN A 119 -37.25 17.08 31.25
C ASN A 119 -37.76 17.06 32.69
N ASN A 120 -36.89 17.50 33.59
CA ASN A 120 -37.14 17.90 34.98
C ASN A 120 -37.37 16.79 36.01
N TYR A 121 -36.26 16.25 36.53
CA TYR A 121 -36.04 16.40 37.98
C TYR A 121 -35.27 17.71 38.19
N ASN A 122 -36.03 18.73 38.61
CA ASN A 122 -35.52 20.02 39.01
C ASN A 122 -34.97 19.96 40.45
N ASN A 123 -33.92 20.75 40.63
CA ASN A 123 -33.60 21.52 41.84
C ASN A 123 -33.12 20.79 43.09
N GLY A 124 -31.81 20.88 43.30
CA GLY A 124 -31.17 20.77 44.60
C GLY A 124 -29.65 20.81 44.52
N ASN A 125 -29.08 21.96 44.12
CA ASN A 125 -27.80 22.54 44.59
C ASN A 125 -27.16 23.49 43.57
N TYR A 126 -27.78 24.65 43.41
CA TYR A 126 -27.13 25.86 42.91
C TYR A 126 -26.25 26.45 44.02
N ALA A 127 -24.97 26.08 44.06
CA ALA A 127 -23.92 26.83 44.79
C ALA A 127 -22.46 26.42 44.49
N GLN A 128 -22.16 25.50 43.55
CA GLN A 128 -20.76 25.03 43.36
C GLN A 128 -20.30 24.85 41.90
N GLN A 129 -21.02 25.37 40.90
CA GLN A 129 -20.62 25.30 39.49
C GLN A 129 -20.66 26.67 38.80
N GLN A 130 -20.00 27.65 39.41
CA GLN A 130 -19.71 28.93 38.75
C GLN A 130 -18.20 29.26 38.71
N ASN A 131 -17.34 28.25 38.92
CA ASN A 131 -15.88 28.33 38.76
C ASN A 131 -15.30 27.26 37.78
N GLN A 132 -16.12 26.69 36.89
CA GLN A 132 -15.66 25.76 35.84
C GLN A 132 -16.20 26.11 34.44
N MET A 133 -16.46 27.40 34.20
CA MET A 133 -16.68 27.98 32.87
C MET A 133 -15.68 29.12 32.58
N GLU A 134 -14.46 29.01 33.11
CA GLU A 134 -13.31 29.84 32.73
C GLU A 134 -12.06 29.01 32.33
N SER A 135 -12.21 27.69 32.11
CA SER A 135 -11.10 26.84 31.61
C SER A 135 -11.36 26.26 30.21
N MET A 136 -12.25 26.89 29.43
CA MET A 136 -12.48 26.56 28.01
C MET A 136 -12.10 27.73 27.07
N GLN A 137 -11.10 28.51 27.48
CA GLN A 137 -10.32 29.42 26.64
C GLN A 137 -8.86 29.40 27.13
N THR A 138 -8.15 28.31 26.83
CA THR A 138 -6.70 28.20 26.60
C THR A 138 -6.36 26.71 26.58
N MET A 139 -6.45 26.08 25.42
CA MET A 139 -5.50 25.02 25.07
C MET A 139 -4.82 25.44 23.77
N GLN A 140 -3.99 26.47 23.91
CA GLN A 140 -2.74 26.52 23.18
C GLN A 140 -1.97 25.23 23.50
N ILE A 141 -1.60 24.52 22.44
CA ILE A 141 -0.51 23.54 22.36
C ILE A 141 -0.66 22.32 23.29
N ALA A 142 -1.25 21.28 22.74
CA ALA A 142 -0.57 19.99 22.75
C ALA A 142 -0.18 19.70 21.30
N SER A 143 1.07 20.01 20.95
CA SER A 143 1.77 19.33 19.87
C SER A 143 1.60 17.83 20.11
N ALA A 144 0.75 17.19 19.30
CA ALA A 144 0.58 15.75 19.36
C ALA A 144 1.97 15.11 19.22
N SER A 145 2.28 14.32 20.22
CA SER A 145 3.57 13.75 20.54
C SER A 145 4.15 12.91 19.39
N GLY A 146 5.32 13.30 18.89
CA GLY A 146 6.34 12.34 18.45
C GLY A 146 6.18 11.66 17.10
N ASN A 147 5.56 12.28 16.09
CA ASN A 147 5.71 11.83 14.70
C ASN A 147 7.11 12.23 14.19
N SER A 148 8.13 11.46 14.62
CA SER A 148 9.54 11.68 14.31
C SER A 148 9.84 11.32 12.86
N LEU A 149 9.53 12.23 11.93
CA LEU A 149 10.10 12.19 10.60
C LEU A 149 11.58 12.57 10.70
N SER A 150 12.47 11.64 10.37
CA SER A 150 13.92 11.86 10.48
C SER A 150 14.60 11.67 9.15
N HIS A 151 15.50 12.59 8.82
CA HIS A 151 16.46 12.40 7.75
C HIS A 151 17.43 11.29 8.14
N ILE A 152 17.66 10.37 7.22
CA ILE A 152 18.59 9.27 7.42
C ILE A 152 19.64 9.23 6.32
N GLU A 153 20.86 8.88 6.70
CA GLU A 153 21.88 8.50 5.74
C GLU A 153 21.65 7.04 5.33
N LEU A 154 21.12 6.86 4.13
CA LEU A 154 20.86 5.56 3.56
C LEU A 154 22.05 5.10 2.72
N GLN A 155 22.50 3.87 2.94
CA GLN A 155 23.44 3.22 2.03
C GLN A 155 22.69 2.75 0.80
N TRP A 156 23.14 3.15 -0.38
CA TRP A 156 22.54 2.78 -1.65
C TRP A 156 23.60 2.51 -2.70
N ASP A 157 23.21 1.74 -3.71
CA ASP A 157 24.04 1.39 -4.85
C ASP A 157 23.29 1.53 -6.18
N ILE A 158 24.07 1.70 -7.25
CA ILE A 158 23.57 1.76 -8.62
C ILE A 158 24.36 0.80 -9.51
N MET A 159 23.64 -0.07 -10.20
CA MET A 159 24.20 -0.98 -11.19
C MET A 159 23.70 -0.59 -12.58
N SER A 160 24.62 -0.39 -13.52
CA SER A 160 24.31 -0.13 -14.92
C SER A 160 25.38 -0.74 -15.84
N ASN A 161 24.93 -1.22 -17.00
CA ASN A 161 25.84 -1.59 -18.10
C ASN A 161 26.36 -0.36 -18.86
N ASP A 162 25.68 0.78 -18.73
CA ASP A 162 26.02 2.04 -19.36
C ASP A 162 26.73 2.93 -18.35
N LYS A 163 28.01 3.21 -18.60
CA LYS A 163 28.86 4.01 -17.69
C LYS A 163 28.31 5.40 -17.39
N PHE A 164 27.40 5.91 -18.24
CA PHE A 164 26.70 7.16 -17.96
C PHE A 164 25.92 7.09 -16.65
N TYR A 165 25.16 6.03 -16.42
CA TYR A 165 24.35 5.91 -15.21
C TYR A 165 25.20 5.40 -14.05
N ASN A 166 25.63 6.34 -13.20
CA ASN A 166 26.41 6.12 -12.00
C ASN A 166 25.98 7.11 -10.89
N LYS A 167 26.67 7.09 -9.74
CA LYS A 167 26.32 7.93 -8.57
C LYS A 167 26.40 9.45 -8.78
N SER A 168 27.02 9.91 -9.86
CA SER A 168 27.03 11.34 -10.24
C SER A 168 25.82 11.75 -11.07
N THR A 169 25.25 10.82 -11.85
CA THR A 169 24.11 11.08 -12.73
C THR A 169 22.78 10.72 -12.12
N VAL A 170 22.78 9.83 -11.13
CA VAL A 170 21.61 9.42 -10.36
C VAL A 170 22.05 9.45 -8.91
N HIS A 171 21.40 10.25 -8.08
CA HIS A 171 21.76 10.34 -6.67
C HIS A 171 20.53 10.45 -5.77
N LEU A 172 20.66 9.89 -4.57
CA LEU A 172 19.70 10.10 -3.50
C LEU A 172 19.81 11.55 -3.02
N ARG A 173 18.73 12.33 -3.10
CA ARG A 173 18.68 13.70 -2.56
C ARG A 173 18.56 13.65 -1.04
N TYR A 174 17.62 12.88 -0.53
CA TYR A 174 17.45 12.57 0.89
C TYR A 174 16.61 11.31 1.06
N ALA A 175 16.68 10.72 2.25
CA ALA A 175 15.79 9.67 2.70
C ALA A 175 15.15 10.04 4.03
N LEU A 176 13.87 9.72 4.17
CA LEU A 176 13.03 9.98 5.33
C LEU A 176 12.62 8.65 5.93
N ASN A 177 12.75 8.51 7.24
CA ASN A 177 12.38 7.30 7.96
C ASN A 177 11.12 7.51 8.80
N THR A 178 10.23 6.53 8.75
CA THR A 178 9.07 6.38 9.64
C THR A 178 9.10 5.02 10.32
N SER A 179 8.31 4.86 11.38
CA SER A 179 8.27 3.60 12.16
C SER A 179 7.24 2.59 11.64
N SER A 180 6.74 2.76 10.40
CA SER A 180 5.63 1.96 9.86
C SER A 180 5.83 1.70 8.37
N VAL A 181 5.25 0.61 7.88
CA VAL A 181 5.17 0.27 6.45
C VAL A 181 4.49 1.42 5.70
N LEU A 182 5.06 1.76 4.55
CA LEU A 182 4.56 2.80 3.64
C LEU A 182 4.07 2.13 2.36
N CYS A 183 2.80 2.35 2.04
CA CYS A 183 2.18 1.73 0.87
C CYS A 183 1.81 2.73 -0.22
N SER A 184 1.85 4.04 0.06
CA SER A 184 1.57 5.05 -0.96
C SER A 184 2.36 6.34 -0.80
N VAL A 185 2.71 6.94 -1.94
CA VAL A 185 3.38 8.24 -2.08
C VAL A 185 2.98 8.90 -3.40
N GLN A 186 2.75 10.21 -3.39
CA GLN A 186 2.44 10.98 -4.60
C GLN A 186 2.93 12.42 -4.50
N PHE A 187 3.38 13.00 -5.61
CA PHE A 187 3.57 14.45 -5.75
C PHE A 187 2.24 15.20 -5.88
N ASP A 188 2.24 16.46 -5.45
CA ASP A 188 1.19 17.41 -5.79
C ASP A 188 1.32 17.86 -7.26
N SER A 189 0.30 18.53 -7.80
CA SER A 189 0.27 18.91 -9.22
C SER A 189 1.45 19.81 -9.62
N THR A 190 2.01 20.56 -8.67
CA THR A 190 3.16 21.45 -8.88
C THR A 190 4.51 20.76 -8.70
N GLY A 191 4.54 19.61 -8.04
CA GLY A 191 5.72 18.89 -7.56
C GLY A 191 6.47 19.57 -6.41
N LYS A 192 6.03 20.73 -5.91
CA LYS A 192 6.66 21.42 -4.76
C LYS A 192 6.48 20.66 -3.45
N ARG A 193 5.44 19.84 -3.38
CA ARG A 193 5.14 18.99 -2.24
C ARG A 193 4.88 17.57 -2.72
N PHE A 194 5.08 16.62 -1.84
CA PHE A 194 4.56 15.28 -2.00
C PHE A 194 3.95 14.83 -0.67
N ALA A 195 3.04 13.89 -0.73
CA ALA A 195 2.48 13.26 0.44
C ALA A 195 2.68 11.76 0.40
N PHE A 196 2.81 11.18 1.58
CA PHE A 196 2.81 9.74 1.77
C PHE A 196 2.07 9.41 3.05
N ALA A 197 1.58 8.18 3.16
CA ALA A 197 0.83 7.74 4.32
C ALA A 197 1.52 6.55 4.98
N ASP A 198 1.67 6.65 6.30
CA ASP A 198 1.93 5.48 7.14
C ASP A 198 0.61 4.96 7.73
N GLY A 199 0.68 4.03 8.67
CA GLY A 199 -0.53 3.44 9.22
C GLY A 199 -1.34 4.29 10.18
N ARG A 200 -0.89 5.50 10.50
CA ARG A 200 -1.58 6.42 11.41
C ARG A 200 -1.71 7.82 10.85
N THR A 201 -0.82 8.22 9.95
CA THR A 201 -0.59 9.61 9.61
C THR A 201 -0.37 9.76 8.11
N VAL A 202 -1.00 10.77 7.53
CA VAL A 202 -0.62 11.30 6.22
C VAL A 202 0.38 12.42 6.43
N PHE A 203 1.56 12.31 5.84
CA PHE A 203 2.60 13.34 5.89
C PHE A 203 2.58 14.15 4.61
N LEU A 204 2.61 15.47 4.73
CA LEU A 204 2.82 16.40 3.62
C LEU A 204 4.22 16.99 3.75
N ILE A 205 5.05 16.77 2.74
CA ILE A 205 6.48 17.06 2.76
C ILE A 205 6.83 18.09 1.69
N ASN A 206 7.81 18.94 1.98
CA ASN A 206 8.44 19.81 1.00
C ASN A 206 9.43 19.01 0.14
N THR A 207 9.25 19.04 -1.18
CA THR A 207 10.11 18.30 -2.13
C THR A 207 11.56 18.80 -2.15
N ALA A 208 11.79 20.08 -1.84
CA ALA A 208 13.13 20.67 -1.98
C ALA A 208 14.11 20.10 -0.94
N ASP A 209 13.68 20.00 0.31
CA ASP A 209 14.54 19.69 1.46
C ASP A 209 14.05 18.51 2.31
N GLY A 210 12.89 17.93 2.02
CA GLY A 210 12.32 16.83 2.79
C GLY A 210 11.67 17.25 4.11
N SER A 211 11.50 18.56 4.36
CA SER A 211 10.90 19.06 5.59
C SER A 211 9.40 18.76 5.70
N LEU A 212 8.96 18.41 6.91
CA LEU A 212 7.55 18.19 7.21
C LEU A 212 6.77 19.51 7.18
N LEU A 213 5.80 19.63 6.27
CA LEU A 213 4.93 20.81 6.17
C LEU A 213 3.68 20.67 7.05
N SER A 214 3.06 19.49 7.03
CA SER A 214 1.84 19.18 7.79
C SER A 214 1.69 17.68 7.96
N SER A 215 0.98 17.26 9.01
CA SER A 215 0.60 15.87 9.24
C SER A 215 -0.89 15.79 9.55
N PHE A 216 -1.54 14.73 9.08
CA PHE A 216 -2.96 14.50 9.28
C PHE A 216 -3.16 13.12 9.90
N ASP A 217 -3.76 13.07 11.09
CA ASP A 217 -4.05 11.81 11.75
C ASP A 217 -5.23 11.11 11.06
N ILE A 218 -5.02 9.85 10.70
CA ILE A 218 -6.02 8.97 10.13
C ILE A 218 -6.90 8.50 11.30
N PRO A 219 -8.22 8.77 11.29
CA PRO A 219 -9.12 8.34 12.36
C PRO A 219 -9.04 6.83 12.59
N HIS A 220 -8.53 6.44 13.76
CA HIS A 220 -8.39 5.05 14.12
C HIS A 220 -9.73 4.45 14.55
N ILE A 221 -10.01 3.25 14.05
CA ILE A 221 -10.98 2.34 14.66
C ILE A 221 -10.17 1.38 15.53
N LEU A 222 -10.50 1.31 16.82
CA LEU A 222 -9.77 0.59 17.88
C LEU A 222 -9.61 -0.94 17.67
N SER A 223 -10.00 -1.49 16.52
CA SER A 223 -10.06 -2.93 16.26
C SER A 223 -9.10 -3.46 15.19
N GLN A 224 -8.33 -2.61 14.49
CA GLN A 224 -7.42 -3.06 13.44
C GLN A 224 -5.97 -2.74 13.81
N THR A 225 -5.11 -3.76 13.76
CA THR A 225 -3.74 -3.67 14.29
C THR A 225 -2.75 -2.99 13.35
N GLU A 226 -2.99 -2.92 12.04
CA GLU A 226 -2.17 -2.14 11.10
C GLU A 226 -3.05 -1.63 9.95
N ILE A 227 -3.19 -0.31 9.86
CA ILE A 227 -3.91 0.36 8.77
C ILE A 227 -2.85 0.70 7.73
N HIS A 228 -2.99 0.31 6.46
CA HIS A 228 -2.08 0.77 5.43
C HIS A 228 -2.89 1.35 4.28
N THR A 229 -2.69 2.63 4.02
CA THR A 229 -3.32 3.33 2.90
C THR A 229 -2.66 2.87 1.61
N ARG A 230 -3.45 2.23 0.76
CA ARG A 230 -3.01 1.72 -0.55
C ARG A 230 -3.14 2.72 -1.68
N ALA A 231 -3.96 3.75 -1.50
CA ALA A 231 -4.20 4.78 -2.50
C ALA A 231 -4.14 6.16 -1.84
N LEU A 232 -3.33 7.05 -2.42
CA LEU A 232 -3.23 8.44 -2.05
C LEU A 232 -3.41 9.28 -3.32
N CYS A 233 -4.18 10.37 -3.23
CA CYS A 233 -4.45 11.24 -4.38
C CYS A 233 -4.55 12.71 -3.96
N PHE A 234 -3.81 13.60 -4.60
CA PHE A 234 -4.05 15.05 -4.53
C PHE A 234 -5.24 15.47 -5.40
N SER A 235 -6.00 16.46 -4.94
CA SER A 235 -6.95 17.15 -5.81
C SER A 235 -6.23 18.02 -6.84
N PRO A 236 -6.82 18.29 -8.03
CA PRO A 236 -6.16 19.06 -9.08
C PRO A 236 -5.81 20.51 -8.69
N ASP A 237 -6.46 21.04 -7.66
CA ASP A 237 -6.20 22.36 -7.07
C ASP A 237 -5.24 22.31 -5.86
N ASP A 238 -4.72 21.12 -5.54
CA ASP A 238 -3.85 20.82 -4.39
C ASP A 238 -4.38 21.33 -3.03
N ASN A 239 -5.70 21.43 -2.89
CA ASN A 239 -6.36 21.80 -1.64
C ASN A 239 -6.76 20.60 -0.78
N TYR A 240 -6.84 19.41 -1.37
CA TYR A 240 -7.24 18.19 -0.69
C TYR A 240 -6.24 17.05 -0.92
N ILE A 241 -6.09 16.21 0.12
CA ILE A 241 -5.44 14.91 0.02
C ILE A 241 -6.49 13.86 0.32
N LEU A 242 -6.62 12.89 -0.57
CA LEU A 242 -7.55 11.78 -0.43
C LEU A 242 -6.76 10.52 -0.18
N ILE A 243 -7.21 9.72 0.78
CA ILE A 243 -6.61 8.44 1.09
C ILE A 243 -7.67 7.34 1.15
N SER A 244 -7.27 6.12 0.79
CA SER A 244 -8.05 4.94 1.15
C SER A 244 -7.83 4.56 2.61
N ALA A 245 -8.93 4.32 3.31
CA ALA A 245 -8.96 3.83 4.68
C ALA A 245 -9.28 2.33 4.72
N THR A 246 -8.90 1.66 5.81
CA THR A 246 -9.10 0.21 5.97
C THR A 246 -10.54 -0.23 6.15
N ASN A 247 -11.45 0.69 6.44
CA ASN A 247 -12.89 0.43 6.51
C ASN A 247 -13.58 0.61 5.14
N ASN A 248 -12.84 0.43 4.05
CA ASN A 248 -13.31 0.58 2.67
C ASN A 248 -13.79 2.01 2.33
N SER A 249 -13.49 3.00 3.16
CA SER A 249 -13.87 4.38 2.93
C SER A 249 -12.75 5.20 2.31
N ILE A 250 -13.11 6.35 1.77
CA ILE A 250 -12.15 7.35 1.30
C ILE A 250 -12.20 8.51 2.28
N ILE A 251 -11.06 8.86 2.87
CA ILE A 251 -10.95 10.02 3.75
C ILE A 251 -10.38 11.18 2.94
N VAL A 252 -11.02 12.33 3.05
CA VAL A 252 -10.62 13.57 2.39
C VAL A 252 -10.12 14.53 3.46
N PHE A 253 -8.86 14.90 3.40
CA PHE A 253 -8.25 15.93 4.24
C PHE A 253 -8.17 17.26 3.49
N SER A 254 -8.48 18.35 4.16
CA SER A 254 -8.25 19.70 3.65
C SER A 254 -6.84 20.17 4.05
N ILE A 255 -6.00 20.47 3.05
CA ILE A 255 -4.64 20.98 3.27
C ILE A 255 -4.68 22.37 3.92
N PRO A 256 -5.48 23.35 3.44
CA PRO A 256 -5.54 24.68 4.05
C PRO A 256 -6.03 24.65 5.50
N ASN A 257 -7.05 23.82 5.79
CA ASN A 257 -7.66 23.76 7.12
C ASN A 257 -6.95 22.79 8.07
N ARG A 258 -6.01 21.98 7.56
CA ARG A 258 -5.26 20.97 8.32
C ARG A 258 -6.16 20.00 9.09
N SER A 259 -7.27 19.60 8.49
CA SER A 259 -8.30 18.81 9.15
C SER A 259 -8.97 17.82 8.20
N LEU A 260 -9.62 16.81 8.78
CA LEU A 260 -10.54 15.95 8.04
C LEU A 260 -11.72 16.79 7.53
N ALA A 261 -11.98 16.72 6.22
CA ALA A 261 -13.07 17.42 5.57
C ALA A 261 -14.31 16.52 5.45
N VAL A 262 -14.15 15.32 4.87
CA VAL A 262 -15.26 14.37 4.69
C VAL A 262 -14.76 12.93 4.63
N THR A 263 -15.65 11.97 4.88
CA THR A 263 -15.42 10.54 4.67
C THR A 263 -16.48 9.97 3.74
N LEU A 264 -16.07 9.43 2.60
CA LEU A 264 -16.93 8.86 1.57
C LEU A 264 -17.04 7.34 1.77
N LYS A 265 -18.26 6.81 1.85
CA LYS A 265 -18.52 5.40 2.23
C LYS A 265 -19.51 4.74 1.28
N GLU A 266 -19.01 3.98 0.31
CA GLU A 266 -19.83 3.19 -0.63
C GLU A 266 -19.19 1.85 -1.02
N HIS A 267 -17.85 1.78 -1.01
CA HIS A 267 -17.14 0.54 -1.32
C HIS A 267 -17.36 -0.51 -0.23
N THR A 268 -17.54 -1.76 -0.67
CA THR A 268 -17.68 -2.94 0.20
C THR A 268 -16.38 -3.73 0.31
N GLY A 269 -15.39 -3.39 -0.51
CA GLY A 269 -14.01 -3.90 -0.46
C GLY A 269 -13.00 -2.76 -0.38
N LEU A 270 -11.73 -3.08 -0.15
CA LEU A 270 -10.68 -2.07 -0.01
C LEU A 270 -10.59 -1.19 -1.25
N VAL A 271 -10.50 0.13 -1.05
CA VAL A 271 -10.26 1.08 -2.14
C VAL A 271 -8.80 0.97 -2.55
N SER A 272 -8.58 0.55 -3.79
CA SER A 272 -7.26 0.21 -4.33
C SER A 272 -6.62 1.37 -5.07
N SER A 273 -7.41 2.27 -5.64
CA SER A 273 -6.91 3.37 -6.46
C SER A 273 -7.88 4.55 -6.47
N LEU A 274 -7.33 5.75 -6.61
CA LEU A 274 -8.04 7.03 -6.65
C LEU A 274 -7.49 7.87 -7.79
N LEU A 275 -8.35 8.57 -8.54
CA LEU A 275 -7.94 9.59 -9.51
C LEU A 275 -9.01 10.66 -9.70
N PHE A 276 -8.62 11.83 -10.20
CA PHE A 276 -9.57 12.86 -10.61
C PHE A 276 -9.88 12.80 -12.10
N LEU A 277 -11.16 12.91 -12.42
CA LEU A 277 -11.67 13.06 -13.77
C LEU A 277 -11.51 14.50 -14.28
N PRO A 278 -11.55 14.71 -15.61
CA PRO A 278 -11.44 16.04 -16.24
C PRO A 278 -12.43 17.08 -15.72
N ASP A 279 -13.62 16.61 -15.31
CA ASP A 279 -14.70 17.45 -14.79
C ASP A 279 -14.54 17.79 -13.29
N GLY A 280 -13.44 17.35 -12.67
CA GLY A 280 -13.13 17.56 -11.26
C GLY A 280 -13.81 16.56 -10.30
N LYS A 281 -14.54 15.57 -10.82
CA LYS A 281 -15.07 14.48 -10.00
C LYS A 281 -13.97 13.50 -9.60
N LEU A 282 -14.13 12.89 -8.44
CA LEU A 282 -13.25 11.80 -8.00
C LEU A 282 -13.75 10.48 -8.58
N LEU A 283 -12.84 9.67 -9.12
CA LEU A 283 -13.05 8.27 -9.46
C LEU A 283 -12.29 7.39 -8.46
N SER A 284 -12.97 6.41 -7.88
CA SER A 284 -12.36 5.41 -7.02
C SER A 284 -12.62 4.00 -7.53
N GLY A 285 -11.59 3.15 -7.45
CA GLY A 285 -11.67 1.73 -7.77
C GLY A 285 -11.46 0.89 -6.52
N GLY A 286 -12.20 -0.23 -6.42
CA GLY A 286 -12.15 -1.10 -5.24
C GLY A 286 -11.95 -2.58 -5.53
N PHE A 287 -11.49 -3.30 -4.51
CA PHE A 287 -11.49 -4.77 -4.43
C PHE A 287 -12.88 -5.37 -4.21
N ASP A 288 -13.93 -4.59 -4.44
CA ASP A 288 -15.31 -5.05 -4.64
C ASP A 288 -15.70 -5.10 -6.13
N GLY A 289 -14.76 -4.78 -7.03
CA GLY A 289 -14.99 -4.73 -8.47
C GLY A 289 -15.81 -3.52 -8.90
N THR A 290 -15.92 -2.49 -8.07
CA THR A 290 -16.70 -1.29 -8.40
C THR A 290 -15.83 -0.10 -8.74
N LEU A 291 -16.31 0.70 -9.69
CA LEU A 291 -15.90 2.08 -9.88
C LEU A 291 -16.98 2.98 -9.29
N CYS A 292 -16.59 3.88 -8.39
CA CYS A 292 -17.48 4.90 -7.85
C CYS A 292 -17.01 6.30 -8.32
N ILE A 293 -17.94 7.08 -8.87
CA ILE A 293 -17.70 8.47 -9.28
C ILE A 293 -18.37 9.38 -8.25
N TRP A 294 -17.61 10.33 -7.72
CA TRP A 294 -18.04 11.19 -6.62
C TRP A 294 -17.94 12.66 -7.00
N ASP A 295 -18.91 13.44 -6.54
CA ASP A 295 -18.83 14.89 -6.56
C ASP A 295 -18.39 15.37 -5.18
N LEU A 296 -17.17 15.92 -5.08
CA LEU A 296 -16.63 16.42 -3.82
C LEU A 296 -17.30 17.71 -3.33
N LYS A 297 -17.98 18.46 -4.21
CA LYS A 297 -18.72 19.68 -3.79
C LYS A 297 -19.97 19.32 -3.01
N THR A 298 -20.66 18.27 -3.44
CA THR A 298 -21.87 17.75 -2.79
C THR A 298 -21.58 16.60 -1.82
N CYS A 299 -20.36 16.07 -1.83
CA CYS A 299 -19.94 14.88 -1.08
C CYS A 299 -20.82 13.65 -1.37
N ALA A 300 -21.35 13.55 -2.58
CA ALA A 300 -22.30 12.52 -2.97
C ALA A 300 -21.75 11.60 -4.07
N LEU A 301 -22.20 10.34 -4.03
CA LEU A 301 -22.00 9.39 -5.12
C LEU A 301 -22.85 9.82 -6.33
N VAL A 302 -22.18 10.02 -7.47
CA VAL A 302 -22.82 10.40 -8.74
C VAL A 302 -23.16 9.17 -9.57
N ASN A 303 -22.23 8.22 -9.64
CA ASN A 303 -22.41 7.00 -10.42
C ASN A 303 -21.62 5.83 -9.80
N LYS A 304 -22.13 4.62 -9.99
CA LYS A 304 -21.48 3.37 -9.56
C LYS A 304 -21.56 2.35 -10.69
N ILE A 305 -20.41 1.84 -11.09
CA ILE A 305 -20.27 0.83 -12.14
C ILE A 305 -19.74 -0.43 -11.46
N GLN A 306 -20.44 -1.54 -11.62
CA GLN A 306 -20.06 -2.84 -11.06
C GLN A 306 -19.50 -3.73 -12.17
N HIS A 307 -18.29 -4.26 -11.95
CA HIS A 307 -17.72 -5.35 -12.73
C HIS A 307 -17.86 -6.66 -11.95
N GLY A 308 -18.14 -7.77 -12.65
CA GLY A 308 -18.26 -9.10 -12.03
C GLY A 308 -19.60 -9.42 -11.37
N SER A 309 -20.70 -9.20 -12.11
CA SER A 309 -22.07 -9.43 -11.61
C SER A 309 -22.50 -10.90 -11.51
N THR A 310 -21.65 -11.87 -11.83
CA THR A 310 -21.98 -13.30 -11.73
C THR A 310 -21.40 -13.92 -10.46
N GLU A 311 -22.14 -14.84 -9.83
CA GLU A 311 -21.70 -15.57 -8.64
C GLU A 311 -20.39 -16.37 -8.87
N GLU A 312 -20.07 -16.67 -10.13
CA GLU A 312 -18.83 -17.31 -10.56
C GLU A 312 -17.65 -16.32 -10.58
N ALA A 313 -17.85 -15.09 -11.07
CA ALA A 313 -16.84 -14.03 -11.08
C ALA A 313 -16.40 -13.61 -9.67
N LYS A 314 -17.33 -13.64 -8.70
CA LYS A 314 -17.02 -13.40 -7.27
C LYS A 314 -16.06 -14.44 -6.69
N ARG A 315 -16.06 -15.69 -7.20
CA ARG A 315 -15.19 -16.77 -6.73
C ARG A 315 -13.79 -16.68 -7.34
N ASP A 316 -13.69 -16.26 -8.60
CA ASP A 316 -12.42 -16.20 -9.33
C ASP A 316 -11.66 -14.88 -9.12
N LYS A 317 -12.26 -13.90 -8.43
CA LYS A 317 -11.67 -12.57 -8.15
C LYS A 317 -11.19 -11.85 -9.41
N SER A 318 -11.76 -12.17 -10.57
CA SER A 318 -11.27 -11.70 -11.86
C SER A 318 -11.49 -10.20 -12.06
N ASP A 319 -12.55 -9.66 -11.46
CA ASP A 319 -13.04 -8.31 -11.73
C ASP A 319 -12.63 -7.29 -10.65
N LEU A 320 -11.73 -7.68 -9.73
CA LEU A 320 -11.21 -6.75 -8.73
C LEU A 320 -10.38 -5.66 -9.40
N ILE A 321 -10.66 -4.40 -9.07
CA ILE A 321 -9.94 -3.26 -9.65
C ILE A 321 -8.69 -3.02 -8.82
N ILE A 322 -7.53 -2.95 -9.48
CA ILE A 322 -6.23 -2.83 -8.80
C ILE A 322 -5.61 -1.44 -8.91
N SER A 323 -5.86 -0.73 -10.01
CA SER A 323 -5.18 0.53 -10.34
C SER A 323 -5.97 1.26 -11.41
N LEU A 324 -5.94 2.58 -11.34
CA LEU A 324 -6.57 3.49 -12.29
C LEU A 324 -5.52 4.47 -12.80
N ALA A 325 -5.55 4.79 -14.09
CA ALA A 325 -4.67 5.79 -14.67
C ALA A 325 -5.43 6.65 -15.69
N MET A 326 -5.29 7.97 -15.57
CA MET A 326 -5.86 8.93 -16.51
C MET A 326 -4.84 9.22 -17.61
N ALA A 327 -5.27 9.22 -18.87
CA ALA A 327 -4.43 9.72 -19.94
C ALA A 327 -4.14 11.21 -19.73
N TYR A 328 -2.91 11.66 -19.99
CA TYR A 328 -2.55 13.07 -19.76
C TYR A 328 -3.38 14.06 -20.57
N ASP A 329 -3.71 13.68 -21.82
CA ASP A 329 -4.61 14.45 -22.69
C ASP A 329 -6.09 14.32 -22.28
N GLN A 330 -6.36 13.59 -21.18
CA GLN A 330 -7.68 13.37 -20.61
C GLN A 330 -8.64 12.67 -21.58
N SER A 331 -8.12 11.94 -22.56
CA SER A 331 -8.93 11.27 -23.58
C SER A 331 -9.51 9.94 -23.12
N PHE A 332 -8.85 9.25 -22.18
CA PHE A 332 -9.31 7.96 -21.65
C PHE A 332 -8.87 7.73 -20.21
N VAL A 333 -9.56 6.79 -19.56
CA VAL A 333 -9.19 6.20 -18.28
C VAL A 333 -8.85 4.73 -18.49
N ALA A 334 -7.65 4.33 -18.08
CA ALA A 334 -7.27 2.93 -17.98
C ALA A 334 -7.64 2.38 -16.60
N VAL A 335 -8.33 1.25 -16.59
CA VAL A 335 -8.76 0.52 -15.40
C VAL A 335 -8.08 -0.84 -15.43
N GLY A 336 -7.21 -1.08 -14.47
CA GLY A 336 -6.54 -2.35 -14.34
C GLY A 336 -7.32 -3.32 -13.46
N PHE A 337 -7.48 -4.56 -13.92
CA PHE A 337 -8.14 -5.63 -13.20
C PHE A 337 -7.16 -6.69 -12.69
N MET A 338 -7.49 -7.34 -11.59
CA MET A 338 -6.65 -8.35 -10.96
C MET A 338 -6.40 -9.55 -11.87
N ASN A 339 -7.31 -9.90 -12.78
CA ASN A 339 -7.11 -11.00 -13.75
C ASN A 339 -6.05 -10.74 -14.83
N GLY A 340 -5.37 -9.60 -14.83
CA GLY A 340 -4.38 -9.27 -15.86
C GLY A 340 -4.93 -8.49 -17.05
N SER A 341 -6.22 -8.18 -17.08
CA SER A 341 -6.85 -7.39 -18.14
C SER A 341 -6.87 -5.89 -17.83
N VAL A 342 -6.87 -5.07 -18.88
CA VAL A 342 -7.01 -3.62 -18.80
C VAL A 342 -8.25 -3.19 -19.58
N GLY A 343 -9.13 -2.46 -18.91
CA GLY A 343 -10.27 -1.77 -19.51
C GLY A 343 -9.92 -0.32 -19.85
N ILE A 344 -10.29 0.14 -21.04
CA ILE A 344 -10.12 1.52 -21.50
C ILE A 344 -11.51 2.15 -21.62
N TYR A 345 -11.72 3.24 -20.87
CA TYR A 345 -12.96 3.99 -20.80
C TYR A 345 -12.78 5.39 -21.37
N GLU A 346 -13.82 5.92 -21.99
CA GLU A 346 -13.96 7.37 -22.11
C GLU A 346 -14.20 7.96 -20.69
N PRO A 347 -13.64 9.14 -20.33
CA PRO A 347 -13.80 9.69 -18.98
C PRO A 347 -15.23 9.99 -18.56
N SER A 348 -16.16 10.09 -19.51
CA SER A 348 -17.60 10.24 -19.24
C SER A 348 -18.26 8.94 -18.76
N PHE A 349 -17.61 7.78 -18.97
CA PHE A 349 -18.15 6.43 -18.73
C PHE A 349 -19.51 6.18 -19.41
N SER A 350 -19.81 6.91 -20.48
CA SER A 350 -21.07 6.80 -21.23
C SER A 350 -21.06 5.66 -22.25
N GLN A 351 -19.87 5.26 -22.70
CA GLN A 351 -19.66 4.20 -23.68
C GLN A 351 -19.15 2.91 -23.01
N PRO A 352 -19.40 1.73 -23.62
CA PRO A 352 -18.83 0.48 -23.13
C PRO A 352 -17.30 0.52 -23.17
N MET A 353 -16.67 -0.15 -22.21
CA MET A 353 -15.21 -0.26 -22.18
C MET A 353 -14.69 -1.13 -23.33
N ASN A 354 -13.51 -0.78 -23.83
CA ASN A 354 -12.68 -1.70 -24.60
C ASN A 354 -11.72 -2.42 -23.66
N THR A 355 -11.53 -3.73 -23.84
CA THR A 355 -10.67 -4.53 -22.95
C THR A 355 -9.61 -5.27 -23.75
N PHE A 356 -8.42 -5.42 -23.17
CA PHE A 356 -7.39 -6.32 -23.65
C PHE A 356 -6.71 -7.04 -22.48
N ASN A 357 -6.21 -8.25 -22.73
CA ASN A 357 -5.46 -9.01 -21.74
C ASN A 357 -3.98 -8.59 -21.80
N ALA A 358 -3.49 -7.99 -20.73
CA ALA A 358 -2.10 -7.54 -20.64
C ALA A 358 -1.19 -8.62 -20.08
N HIS A 359 -1.64 -9.32 -19.04
CA HIS A 359 -0.91 -10.37 -18.33
C HIS A 359 -1.78 -11.61 -18.13
N THR A 360 -1.13 -12.76 -17.96
CA THR A 360 -1.80 -14.03 -17.58
C THR A 360 -1.87 -14.22 -16.07
N GLU A 361 -0.97 -13.56 -15.34
CA GLU A 361 -0.91 -13.51 -13.87
C GLU A 361 -1.50 -12.20 -13.36
N PHE A 362 -1.60 -12.08 -12.03
CA PHE A 362 -2.19 -10.91 -11.40
C PHE A 362 -1.49 -9.61 -11.78
N MET A 363 -2.25 -8.68 -12.35
CA MET A 363 -1.78 -7.32 -12.53
C MET A 363 -1.82 -6.57 -11.21
N LEU A 364 -0.84 -5.69 -11.02
CA LEU A 364 -0.60 -4.97 -9.78
C LEU A 364 -0.64 -3.46 -9.98
N ASN A 365 -0.36 -2.96 -11.19
CA ASN A 365 -0.42 -1.53 -11.50
C ASN A 365 -0.70 -1.29 -12.99
N VAL A 366 -1.38 -0.19 -13.30
CA VAL A 366 -1.45 0.42 -14.62
C VAL A 366 -1.07 1.91 -14.51
N SER A 367 -0.17 2.37 -15.38
CA SER A 367 0.22 3.78 -15.48
C SER A 367 0.19 4.26 -16.94
N THR A 368 -0.07 5.54 -17.14
CA THR A 368 -0.14 6.19 -18.44
C THR A 368 1.07 7.10 -18.63
N ALA A 369 1.53 7.19 -19.88
CA ALA A 369 2.56 8.15 -20.25
C ALA A 369 1.97 9.56 -20.39
N ASN A 370 2.81 10.59 -20.24
CA ASN A 370 2.39 11.99 -20.18
C ASN A 370 2.17 12.62 -21.57
N LYS A 371 2.94 12.23 -22.58
CA LYS A 371 2.90 12.86 -23.93
C LYS A 371 2.55 11.87 -25.02
N SER A 372 2.83 10.61 -24.78
CA SER A 372 2.61 9.52 -25.70
C SER A 372 1.38 8.71 -25.31
N LEU A 373 0.74 8.09 -26.30
CA LEU A 373 -0.38 7.19 -26.08
C LEU A 373 0.12 5.79 -25.65
N LEU A 374 1.00 5.78 -24.65
CA LEU A 374 1.61 4.61 -24.06
C LEU A 374 1.04 4.33 -22.68
N LEU A 375 1.00 3.06 -22.33
CA LEU A 375 0.54 2.56 -21.05
C LEU A 375 1.52 1.48 -20.56
N ALA A 376 1.88 1.51 -19.29
CA ALA A 376 2.66 0.47 -18.64
C ALA A 376 1.75 -0.37 -17.74
N THR A 377 1.92 -1.69 -17.80
CA THR A 377 1.26 -2.64 -16.87
C THR A 377 2.32 -3.41 -16.11
N SER A 378 2.19 -3.48 -14.79
CA SER A 378 3.10 -4.22 -13.90
C SER A 378 2.38 -5.40 -13.26
N SER A 379 3.08 -6.53 -13.11
CA SER A 379 2.44 -7.82 -12.79
C SER A 379 3.24 -8.68 -11.81
N HIS A 380 2.53 -9.63 -11.21
CA HIS A 380 3.06 -10.71 -10.40
C HIS A 380 3.94 -11.69 -11.22
N ASP A 381 3.89 -11.64 -12.55
CA ASP A 381 4.79 -12.42 -13.43
C ASP A 381 6.23 -11.86 -13.54
N ASN A 382 6.59 -10.93 -12.65
CA ASN A 382 7.89 -10.24 -12.59
C ASN A 382 8.20 -9.35 -13.82
N SER A 383 7.22 -9.08 -14.68
CA SER A 383 7.38 -8.23 -15.86
C SER A 383 6.60 -6.92 -15.75
N THR A 384 7.09 -5.92 -16.48
CA THR A 384 6.28 -4.77 -16.86
C THR A 384 6.17 -4.73 -18.38
N LYS A 385 4.98 -4.48 -18.91
CA LYS A 385 4.75 -4.40 -20.36
C LYS A 385 4.39 -3.00 -20.76
N LEU A 386 4.97 -2.54 -21.88
CA LEU A 386 4.64 -1.26 -22.51
C LEU A 386 3.68 -1.49 -23.67
N TRP A 387 2.56 -0.78 -23.64
CA TRP A 387 1.47 -0.91 -24.60
C TRP A 387 1.29 0.39 -25.37
N SER A 388 1.07 0.27 -26.68
CA SER A 388 0.64 1.37 -27.54
C SER A 388 -0.84 1.24 -27.82
N LEU A 389 -1.61 2.29 -27.55
CA LEU A 389 -3.06 2.34 -27.78
C LEU A 389 -3.45 3.03 -29.09
N ARG A 390 -2.51 3.18 -30.04
CA ARG A 390 -2.80 3.70 -31.40
C ARG A 390 -3.61 2.68 -32.21
N GLY A 391 -4.91 2.60 -31.96
CA GLY A 391 -5.82 1.61 -32.53
C GLY A 391 -6.01 0.42 -31.61
N VAL A 392 -5.66 -0.79 -32.08
CA VAL A 392 -5.70 -1.99 -31.23
C VAL A 392 -4.49 -1.97 -30.28
N ALA A 393 -4.74 -2.25 -28.99
CA ALA A 393 -3.69 -2.34 -27.98
C ALA A 393 -2.60 -3.33 -28.43
N SER A 394 -1.36 -2.85 -28.50
CA SER A 394 -0.21 -3.65 -28.94
C SER A 394 0.94 -3.55 -27.96
N CYS A 395 1.42 -4.71 -27.49
CA CYS A 395 2.59 -4.78 -26.61
C CYS A 395 3.85 -4.43 -27.42
N LYS A 396 4.47 -3.30 -27.08
CA LYS A 396 5.72 -2.84 -27.69
C LYS A 396 6.92 -3.54 -27.08
N HIS A 397 6.97 -3.59 -25.75
CA HIS A 397 8.09 -4.16 -25.00
C HIS A 397 7.57 -4.96 -23.81
N THR A 398 8.21 -6.09 -23.53
CA THR A 398 8.11 -6.77 -22.23
C THR A 398 9.42 -6.59 -21.50
N LEU A 399 9.39 -5.79 -20.44
CA LEU A 399 10.53 -5.42 -19.62
C LEU A 399 10.78 -6.52 -18.60
N LEU A 400 11.81 -7.32 -18.85
CA LEU A 400 12.24 -8.45 -18.01
C LEU A 400 13.52 -8.08 -17.26
N GLY A 401 13.56 -8.35 -15.96
CA GLY A 401 14.77 -8.16 -15.17
C GLY A 401 14.55 -8.03 -13.66
N HIS A 402 13.32 -7.78 -13.21
CA HIS A 402 12.97 -7.98 -11.80
C HIS A 402 12.95 -9.48 -11.46
N THR A 403 13.31 -9.82 -10.23
CA THR A 403 13.33 -11.22 -9.74
C THR A 403 12.08 -11.58 -8.95
N ASN A 404 11.19 -10.62 -8.72
CA ASN A 404 9.92 -10.78 -8.03
C ASN A 404 8.87 -9.79 -8.60
N CYS A 405 7.64 -9.89 -8.09
CA CYS A 405 6.47 -9.16 -8.55
C CYS A 405 6.75 -7.67 -8.72
N VAL A 406 6.35 -7.10 -9.86
CA VAL A 406 6.48 -5.66 -10.09
C VAL A 406 5.19 -4.98 -9.63
N LEU A 407 5.31 -4.12 -8.62
CA LEU A 407 4.17 -3.55 -7.90
C LEU A 407 3.78 -2.17 -8.42
N THR A 408 4.73 -1.45 -9.03
CA THR A 408 4.51 -0.06 -9.45
C THR A 408 5.33 0.29 -10.68
N SER A 409 4.79 1.21 -11.46
CA SER A 409 5.48 1.83 -12.58
C SER A 409 5.09 3.30 -12.70
N SER A 410 6.04 4.15 -13.06
CA SER A 410 5.80 5.57 -13.31
C SER A 410 6.68 6.09 -14.44
N PHE A 411 6.08 6.81 -15.38
CA PHE A 411 6.79 7.41 -16.51
C PHE A 411 7.46 8.72 -16.08
N SER A 412 8.62 9.01 -16.66
CA SER A 412 9.18 10.36 -16.59
C SER A 412 8.28 11.36 -17.30
N ASN A 413 8.32 12.63 -16.88
CA ASN A 413 7.58 13.73 -17.52
C ASN A 413 7.86 13.91 -19.04
N ASP A 414 8.98 13.40 -19.54
CA ASP A 414 9.30 13.40 -20.97
C ASP A 414 9.04 12.06 -21.68
N ASP A 415 8.45 11.09 -20.99
CA ASP A 415 8.20 9.71 -21.44
C ASP A 415 9.43 8.96 -21.94
N SER A 416 10.64 9.43 -21.61
CA SER A 416 11.88 8.78 -22.06
C SER A 416 12.25 7.58 -21.18
N ILE A 417 11.92 7.63 -19.89
CA ILE A 417 12.27 6.62 -18.90
C ILE A 417 11.00 6.13 -18.20
N LEU A 418 10.89 4.83 -18.02
CA LEU A 418 9.93 4.22 -17.09
C LEU A 418 10.67 3.76 -15.85
N PHE A 419 10.21 4.16 -14.67
CA PHE A 419 10.68 3.63 -13.40
C PHE A 419 9.74 2.52 -12.94
N THR A 420 10.29 1.41 -12.45
CA THR A 420 9.51 0.31 -11.88
C THR A 420 10.02 -0.08 -10.51
N GLY A 421 9.09 -0.48 -9.64
CA GLY A 421 9.34 -0.92 -8.29
C GLY A 421 8.83 -2.32 -8.02
N SER A 422 9.57 -3.10 -7.24
CA SER A 422 9.27 -4.52 -7.06
C SER A 422 9.41 -4.99 -5.61
N LYS A 423 8.79 -6.14 -5.35
CA LYS A 423 9.02 -6.96 -4.16
C LYS A 423 10.46 -7.47 -4.06
N ASP A 424 11.25 -7.38 -5.13
CA ASP A 424 12.69 -7.66 -5.09
C ASP A 424 13.55 -6.55 -4.49
N GLU A 425 12.90 -5.53 -3.89
CA GLU A 425 13.53 -4.43 -3.14
C GLU A 425 14.27 -3.41 -4.01
N ASN A 426 14.28 -3.59 -5.34
CA ASN A 426 14.98 -2.72 -6.26
C ASN A 426 14.04 -1.79 -7.02
N ILE A 427 14.63 -0.67 -7.45
CA ILE A 427 14.05 0.23 -8.45
C ILE A 427 14.79 0.01 -9.76
N LYS A 428 14.07 -0.14 -10.87
CA LYS A 428 14.68 -0.26 -12.20
C LYS A 428 14.20 0.88 -13.09
N ALA A 429 15.11 1.42 -13.89
CA ALA A 429 14.82 2.43 -14.89
C ALA A 429 15.00 1.82 -16.28
N TRP A 430 14.02 2.04 -17.14
CA TRP A 430 13.96 1.45 -18.48
C TRP A 430 13.83 2.53 -19.54
N ASP A 431 14.56 2.38 -20.64
CA ASP A 431 14.37 3.24 -21.80
C ASP A 431 13.06 2.85 -22.50
N VAL A 432 12.11 3.78 -22.57
CA VAL A 432 10.76 3.51 -23.08
C VAL A 432 10.78 3.17 -24.57
N LYS A 433 11.72 3.74 -25.33
CA LYS A 433 11.81 3.56 -26.78
C LYS A 433 12.34 2.19 -27.15
N THR A 434 13.37 1.72 -26.45
CA THR A 434 14.11 0.48 -26.75
C THR A 434 13.70 -0.70 -25.87
N GLY A 435 13.09 -0.44 -24.71
CA GLY A 435 12.76 -1.46 -23.71
C GLY A 435 13.97 -1.94 -22.90
N ASN A 436 15.14 -1.32 -23.08
CA ASN A 436 16.37 -1.73 -22.41
C ASN A 436 16.43 -1.24 -20.96
N LEU A 437 16.99 -2.07 -20.08
CA LEU A 437 17.32 -1.68 -18.71
C LEU A 437 18.45 -0.65 -18.73
N LEU A 438 18.20 0.54 -18.19
CA LEU A 438 19.18 1.61 -18.06
C LEU A 438 20.02 1.43 -16.80
N PHE A 439 19.39 1.28 -15.65
CA PHE A 439 20.06 1.05 -14.37
C PHE A 439 19.12 0.42 -13.34
N THR A 440 19.73 -0.17 -12.31
CA THR A 440 19.05 -0.69 -11.11
C THR A 440 19.58 0.07 -9.89
N LEU A 441 18.67 0.59 -9.05
CA LEU A 441 19.00 1.17 -7.76
C LEU A 441 18.64 0.17 -6.66
N THR A 442 19.55 0.02 -5.71
CA THR A 442 19.37 -0.80 -4.51
C THR A 442 19.56 0.11 -3.30
N ALA A 443 18.49 0.35 -2.55
CA ALA A 443 18.48 1.27 -1.42
C ALA A 443 17.54 0.79 -0.31
N HIS A 444 16.39 0.26 -0.70
CA HIS A 444 15.42 -0.34 0.20
C HIS A 444 15.83 -1.75 0.62
N LYS A 445 15.33 -2.19 1.78
CA LYS A 445 15.56 -3.54 2.35
C LYS A 445 14.27 -4.33 2.51
N ASN A 446 13.24 -3.90 1.81
CA ASN A 446 11.92 -4.50 1.79
C ASN A 446 11.20 -4.09 0.51
N THR A 447 10.02 -4.68 0.30
CA THR A 447 9.11 -4.48 -0.83
C THR A 447 8.93 -3.01 -1.17
N LEU A 448 9.26 -2.63 -2.41
CA LEU A 448 8.96 -1.29 -2.93
C LEU A 448 7.48 -1.25 -3.36
N PHE A 449 6.69 -0.38 -2.72
CA PHE A 449 5.26 -0.33 -2.97
C PHE A 449 4.88 0.66 -4.06
N GLU A 450 5.44 1.87 -4.03
CA GLU A 450 5.08 2.93 -4.96
C GLU A 450 6.30 3.74 -5.40
N VAL A 451 6.27 4.15 -6.66
CA VAL A 451 7.20 5.08 -7.30
C VAL A 451 6.33 6.13 -7.96
N ASP A 452 6.59 7.40 -7.67
CA ASP A 452 5.93 8.50 -8.36
C ASP A 452 6.97 9.48 -8.93
N HIS A 453 6.72 9.97 -10.13
CA HIS A 453 7.63 10.85 -10.85
C HIS A 453 7.19 12.30 -10.69
N HIS A 454 8.14 13.21 -10.49
CA HIS A 454 7.81 14.62 -10.36
C HIS A 454 7.24 15.16 -11.68
N PRO A 455 6.13 15.93 -11.65
CA PRO A 455 5.43 16.37 -12.86
C PRO A 455 6.24 17.27 -13.83
N LEU A 456 7.44 17.71 -13.45
CA LEU A 456 8.20 18.75 -14.16
C LEU A 456 9.70 18.49 -14.11
N GLU A 457 10.24 18.23 -12.92
CA GLU A 457 11.67 18.02 -12.69
C GLU A 457 12.09 16.57 -12.95
N LYS A 458 13.40 16.35 -13.13
CA LYS A 458 13.98 15.00 -13.28
C LYS A 458 14.28 14.40 -11.91
N CYS A 459 13.23 14.20 -11.14
CA CYS A 459 13.29 13.51 -9.86
C CYS A 459 12.06 12.62 -9.67
N PHE A 460 12.19 11.65 -8.77
CA PHE A 460 11.11 10.73 -8.43
C PHE A 460 11.22 10.31 -6.97
N VAL A 461 10.09 9.94 -6.39
CA VAL A 461 9.99 9.51 -5.00
C VAL A 461 9.60 8.04 -4.93
N THR A 462 10.13 7.33 -3.95
CA THR A 462 9.83 5.91 -3.72
C THR A 462 9.49 5.66 -2.26
N CYS A 463 8.56 4.74 -2.00
CA CYS A 463 8.25 4.28 -0.65
C CYS A 463 8.26 2.76 -0.54
N SER A 464 8.64 2.25 0.63
CA SER A 464 8.81 0.82 0.87
C SER A 464 8.28 0.38 2.23
N GLY A 465 8.05 -0.93 2.36
CA GLY A 465 7.70 -1.56 3.62
C GLY A 465 8.82 -1.58 4.66
N ASP A 466 10.00 -1.04 4.36
CA ASP A 466 11.05 -0.76 5.35
C ASP A 466 10.81 0.54 6.13
N GLY A 467 9.75 1.29 5.82
CA GLY A 467 9.43 2.57 6.45
C GLY A 467 10.20 3.75 5.90
N ILE A 468 10.87 3.58 4.75
CA ILE A 468 11.73 4.62 4.17
C ILE A 468 11.07 5.20 2.92
N VAL A 469 11.09 6.54 2.83
CA VAL A 469 10.83 7.29 1.60
C VAL A 469 12.14 7.85 1.08
N CYS A 470 12.44 7.62 -0.19
CA CYS A 470 13.63 8.16 -0.85
C CYS A 470 13.21 9.12 -1.97
N LEU A 471 13.85 10.29 -2.02
CA LEU A 471 13.76 11.18 -3.17
C LEU A 471 15.05 11.09 -3.99
N TRP A 472 14.91 10.84 -5.28
CA TRP A 472 16.02 10.62 -6.20
C TRP A 472 16.07 11.69 -7.27
N ASP A 473 17.27 12.20 -7.53
CA ASP A 473 17.55 13.03 -8.70
C ASP A 473 18.23 12.20 -9.77
N TYR A 474 17.91 12.49 -11.03
CA TYR A 474 18.59 11.85 -12.15
C TYR A 474 18.81 12.80 -13.32
N THR A 475 19.80 12.43 -14.12
CA THR A 475 20.07 13.01 -15.43
C THR A 475 19.81 11.94 -16.49
N SER A 476 19.29 12.35 -17.63
CA SER A 476 19.08 11.47 -18.78
C SER A 476 19.92 11.95 -19.95
N LYS A 477 20.30 11.01 -20.82
CA LYS A 477 20.96 11.33 -22.09
C LYS A 477 20.01 12.18 -22.95
N LYS A 478 20.57 13.18 -23.63
CA LYS A 478 19.83 13.99 -24.60
C LYS A 478 19.56 13.23 -25.88
#